data_AF-A0A7J7HMH6-F1
#
_entry.id   AF-A0A7J7HMH6-F1
#
_cell.length_a   1.000
_cell.length_b   1.000
_cell.length_c   1.000
_cell.angle_alpha   90.00
_cell.angle_beta   90.00
_cell.angle_gamma   90.00
#
_symmetry.space_group_name_H-M   'P 1'
#
loop_
_entity.id
_entity.type
_entity.pdbx_description
1 polymer ?
#
loop_
_entity_poly.entity_id
_entity_poly.type
_entity_poly.pdbx_seq_one_letter_code
_entity_poly.pdbx_strand_id
1 'polypeptide(L)'
;MYLGQDKSLKKGWDDPYIPRTHEGLLKWKYPEMNSVDFLFEMVDNDQLLFLHERGKKKLMEGNRVVFNGWWISSLFDIFHFFFIFFTSTLRFADDSDPASYSGKIVECSWDSEKDVWACMRIRTDKATPNDFNTYKKVMRSIRDNITEDVLLNEIHEIIRLPMYADRIHNDSKAHHHSNSARRR
;
A
#
# COMPACT_ATOMS: atom_id res chain seq x y z
N MET A 1 5.51 -7.71 -20.00
CA MET A 1 5.49 -6.62 -19.01
C MET A 1 4.25 -6.80 -18.15
N TYR A 2 4.38 -7.37 -16.95
CA TYR A 2 3.32 -7.26 -15.96
C TYR A 2 3.42 -5.83 -15.41
N LEU A 3 2.50 -4.96 -15.81
CA LEU A 3 2.19 -3.78 -15.01
C LEU A 3 1.56 -4.34 -13.74
N GLY A 4 2.37 -4.54 -12.68
CA GLY A 4 1.85 -4.91 -11.38
C GLY A 4 0.79 -3.88 -10.99
N GLN A 5 -0.44 -4.33 -10.71
CA GLN A 5 -1.47 -3.44 -10.19
C GLN A 5 -1.44 -3.52 -8.67
N ASP A 6 -0.75 -2.56 -8.06
CA ASP A 6 -0.58 -2.36 -6.62
C ASP A 6 -1.69 -1.48 -6.02
N LYS A 7 -2.77 -1.21 -6.78
CA LYS A 7 -3.92 -0.44 -6.29
C LYS A 7 -5.14 -0.62 -7.18
N SER A 8 -6.31 -0.74 -6.57
CA SER A 8 -7.59 -0.63 -7.30
C SER A 8 -8.31 0.66 -6.93
N LEU A 9 -8.96 1.27 -7.93
CA LEU A 9 -9.81 2.45 -7.79
C LEU A 9 -11.23 2.03 -8.17
N LYS A 10 -12.21 2.35 -7.32
CA LYS A 10 -13.63 2.07 -7.54
C LYS A 10 -14.41 3.37 -7.52
N LYS A 11 -15.27 3.57 -8.51
CA LYS A 11 -16.15 4.72 -8.65
C LYS A 11 -17.54 4.22 -9.04
N GLY A 12 -18.60 4.88 -8.56
CA GLY A 12 -19.94 4.65 -9.09
C GLY A 12 -19.98 4.90 -10.60
N TRP A 13 -20.69 4.04 -11.33
CA TRP A 13 -20.79 4.11 -12.79
C TRP A 13 -21.41 5.43 -13.26
N ASP A 14 -22.50 5.84 -12.58
CA ASP A 14 -23.27 7.03 -12.92
C ASP A 14 -22.86 8.27 -12.09
N ASP A 15 -21.82 8.14 -11.23
CA ASP A 15 -21.42 9.23 -10.34
C ASP A 15 -20.82 10.40 -11.14
N PRO A 16 -21.38 11.62 -11.00
CA PRO A 16 -20.79 12.80 -11.64
C PRO A 16 -19.38 13.05 -11.09
N TYR A 17 -18.56 13.80 -11.84
CA TYR A 17 -17.27 14.23 -11.32
C TYR A 17 -17.48 15.21 -10.17
N ILE A 18 -17.00 14.86 -8.98
CA ILE A 18 -17.04 15.73 -7.80
C ILE A 18 -15.63 16.27 -7.55
N PRO A 19 -15.41 17.60 -7.62
CA PRO A 19 -14.10 18.17 -7.34
C PRO A 19 -13.73 17.97 -5.87
N ARG A 20 -12.44 17.70 -5.61
CA ARG A 20 -11.85 17.41 -4.29
C ARG A 20 -12.25 16.03 -3.76
N THR A 21 -12.53 15.90 -2.46
CA THR A 21 -12.80 14.62 -1.80
C THR A 21 -14.19 14.12 -2.16
N HIS A 22 -14.26 12.88 -2.64
CA HIS A 22 -15.51 12.20 -2.96
C HIS A 22 -15.62 10.91 -2.16
N GLU A 23 -16.68 10.76 -1.36
CA GLU A 23 -16.87 9.59 -0.49
C GLU A 23 -17.18 8.32 -1.29
N GLY A 24 -17.81 8.44 -2.47
CA GLY A 24 -18.05 7.30 -3.37
C GLY A 24 -16.84 6.89 -4.22
N LEU A 25 -15.71 7.61 -4.15
CA LEU A 25 -14.47 7.24 -4.83
C LEU A 25 -13.57 6.48 -3.86
N LEU A 26 -13.54 5.16 -4.01
CA LEU A 26 -12.79 4.28 -3.13
C LEU A 26 -11.45 3.91 -3.76
N LYS A 27 -10.43 3.80 -2.90
CA LYS A 27 -9.13 3.22 -3.25
C LYS A 27 -8.86 2.04 -2.35
N TRP A 28 -8.47 0.91 -2.92
CA TRP A 28 -8.01 -0.24 -2.17
C TRP A 28 -6.56 -0.56 -2.53
N LYS A 29 -5.81 -0.98 -1.51
CA LYS A 29 -4.43 -1.45 -1.59
C LYS A 29 -4.33 -2.67 -0.68
N TYR A 30 -3.48 -3.64 -1.05
CA TYR A 30 -3.09 -4.69 -0.15
C TYR A 30 -2.57 -4.11 1.19
N PRO A 31 -2.96 -4.70 2.34
CA PRO A 31 -2.52 -4.26 3.66
C PRO A 31 -1.01 -4.01 3.78
N GLU A 32 -0.21 -4.90 3.22
CA GLU A 32 1.26 -4.88 3.19
C GLU A 32 1.85 -3.74 2.36
N MET A 33 1.06 -3.11 1.47
CA MET A 33 1.46 -1.93 0.70
C MET A 33 1.00 -0.62 1.33
N ASN A 34 0.33 -0.69 2.50
CA ASN A 34 0.12 0.50 3.31
C ASN A 34 1.40 0.80 4.08
N SER A 35 2.01 1.93 3.74
CA SER A 35 3.25 2.39 4.33
C SER A 35 3.08 3.70 5.07
N VAL A 36 3.98 3.94 6.02
CA VAL A 36 4.13 5.20 6.74
C VAL A 36 5.57 5.65 6.61
N ASP A 37 5.76 6.93 6.32
CA ASP A 37 7.08 7.54 6.29
C ASP A 37 7.42 8.07 7.70
N PHE A 38 8.40 7.48 8.35
CA PHE A 38 8.90 7.87 9.67
C PHE A 38 10.23 8.60 9.54
N LEU A 39 10.52 9.49 10.49
CA LEU A 39 11.89 9.95 10.72
C LEU A 39 12.55 8.96 11.67
N PHE A 40 13.65 8.37 11.24
CA PHE A 40 14.39 7.41 12.04
C PHE A 40 15.60 8.09 12.69
N GLU A 41 15.77 7.93 14.00
CA GLU A 41 16.95 8.38 14.72
C GLU A 41 17.49 7.22 15.57
N MET A 42 18.82 7.12 15.65
CA MET A 42 19.51 6.23 16.59
C MET A 42 20.10 7.08 17.72
N VAL A 43 19.78 6.75 18.96
CA VAL A 43 20.30 7.41 20.16
C VAL A 43 20.73 6.33 21.15
N ASP A 44 22.00 6.30 21.56
CA ASP A 44 22.51 5.34 22.56
C ASP A 44 22.16 3.86 22.28
N ASN A 45 22.18 3.46 20.99
CA ASN A 45 21.75 2.17 20.45
C ASN A 45 20.23 1.89 20.46
N ASP A 46 19.40 2.83 20.91
CA ASP A 46 17.96 2.76 20.78
C ASP A 46 17.48 3.28 19.41
N GLN A 47 16.59 2.49 18.81
CA GLN A 47 15.90 2.84 17.57
C GLN A 47 14.67 3.67 17.87
N LEU A 48 14.64 4.91 17.39
CA LEU A 48 13.54 5.84 17.61
C LEU A 48 12.86 6.19 16.28
N LEU A 49 11.53 6.08 16.26
CA LEU A 49 10.69 6.47 15.13
C LEU A 49 9.89 7.71 15.48
N PHE A 50 9.93 8.70 14.61
CA PHE A 50 9.22 9.96 14.78
C PHE A 50 8.21 10.22 13.66
N LEU A 51 7.09 10.81 14.05
CA LEU A 51 6.08 11.36 13.16
C LEU A 51 5.94 12.87 13.39
N HIS A 52 5.24 13.55 12.48
CA HIS A 52 4.89 14.95 12.66
C HIS A 52 3.54 15.06 13.39
N GLU A 53 3.45 15.85 14.45
CA GLU A 53 2.18 16.24 15.07
C GLU A 53 2.23 17.70 15.52
N ARG A 54 1.28 18.52 15.06
CA ARG A 54 1.13 19.93 15.49
C ARG A 54 2.42 20.77 15.43
N GLY A 55 3.22 20.60 14.37
CA GLY A 55 4.48 21.36 14.23
C GLY A 55 5.69 20.76 14.94
N LYS A 56 5.54 19.65 15.67
CA LYS A 56 6.61 19.02 16.45
C LYS A 56 6.84 17.56 16.03
N LYS A 57 8.04 17.04 16.30
CA LYS A 57 8.30 15.61 16.20
C LYS A 57 7.63 14.88 17.37
N LYS A 58 6.93 13.79 17.07
CA LYS A 58 6.25 12.90 18.01
C LYS A 58 6.96 11.55 18.01
N LEU A 59 7.44 11.12 19.16
CA LEU A 59 8.06 9.80 19.32
C LEU A 59 6.98 8.71 19.29
N MET A 60 7.27 7.63 18.57
CA MET A 60 6.45 6.43 18.50
C MET A 60 7.01 5.37 19.44
N GLU A 61 6.62 5.44 20.71
CA GLU A 61 7.08 4.52 21.76
C GLU A 61 6.75 3.06 21.42
N GLY A 62 7.65 2.14 21.76
CA GLY A 62 7.47 0.70 21.58
C GLY A 62 7.48 0.20 20.13
N ASN A 63 7.67 1.07 19.13
CA ASN A 63 7.71 0.67 17.73
C ASN A 63 9.15 0.35 17.34
N ARG A 64 9.38 -0.85 16.77
CA ARG A 64 10.69 -1.27 16.25
C ARG A 64 10.67 -1.29 14.74
N VAL A 65 11.81 -0.97 14.12
CA VAL A 65 11.99 -1.05 12.67
C VAL A 65 13.02 -2.11 12.34
N VAL A 66 12.77 -2.87 11.28
CA VAL A 66 13.73 -3.81 10.72
C VAL A 66 14.15 -3.33 9.34
N PHE A 67 15.46 -3.24 9.13
CA PHE A 67 16.05 -2.94 7.83
C PHE A 67 16.35 -4.27 7.16
N ASN A 68 15.48 -4.69 6.24
CA ASN A 68 15.77 -5.85 5.40
C ASN A 68 16.74 -5.36 4.31
N GLY A 69 17.95 -5.91 4.25
CA GLY A 69 19.11 -5.45 3.45
C GLY A 69 18.98 -5.45 1.92
N TRP A 70 17.84 -5.01 1.38
CA TRP A 70 17.60 -4.88 -0.06
C TRP A 70 18.12 -3.54 -0.55
N TRP A 71 19.44 -3.45 -0.68
CA TRP A 71 20.07 -2.33 -1.35
C TRP A 71 21.26 -2.86 -2.16
N ILE A 72 21.09 -3.04 -3.48
CA ILE A 72 22.12 -2.81 -4.52
C ILE A 72 21.47 -2.94 -5.92
N SER A 73 21.54 -1.83 -6.67
CA SER A 73 21.52 -1.71 -8.15
C SER A 73 20.19 -1.96 -8.90
N SER A 74 19.71 -0.85 -9.47
CA SER A 74 18.42 -0.54 -10.12
C SER A 74 17.89 -1.44 -11.26
N LEU A 75 18.33 -2.69 -11.38
CA LEU A 75 17.78 -3.67 -12.34
C LEU A 75 17.54 -5.07 -11.72
N PHE A 76 18.11 -5.38 -10.56
CA PHE A 76 17.89 -6.66 -9.85
C PHE A 76 16.72 -6.59 -8.84
N ASP A 77 16.21 -5.39 -8.56
CA ASP A 77 15.26 -5.11 -7.47
C ASP A 77 13.83 -5.62 -7.72
N ILE A 78 13.32 -5.55 -8.95
CA ILE A 78 11.94 -5.99 -9.25
C ILE A 78 11.82 -7.53 -9.14
N PHE A 79 12.84 -8.26 -9.57
CA PHE A 79 12.84 -9.72 -9.53
C PHE A 79 13.05 -10.26 -8.10
N HIS A 80 13.91 -9.63 -7.29
CA HIS A 80 14.11 -10.05 -5.90
C HIS A 80 12.92 -9.72 -5.01
N PHE A 81 12.30 -8.54 -5.16
CA PHE A 81 11.09 -8.19 -4.42
C PHE A 81 9.97 -9.23 -4.61
N PHE A 82 9.77 -9.70 -5.84
CA PHE A 82 8.82 -10.77 -6.15
C PHE A 82 9.25 -12.15 -5.60
N PHE A 83 10.55 -12.47 -5.63
CA PHE A 83 11.07 -13.77 -5.19
C PHE A 83 11.00 -13.96 -3.66
N ILE A 84 11.25 -12.93 -2.86
CA ILE A 84 11.13 -13.00 -1.38
C ILE A 84 9.67 -13.04 -0.94
N PHE A 85 8.78 -12.35 -1.66
CA PHE A 85 7.35 -12.37 -1.35
C PHE A 85 6.74 -13.75 -1.61
N PHE A 86 7.28 -14.50 -2.59
CA PHE A 86 6.79 -15.83 -2.95
C PHE A 86 7.53 -16.98 -2.25
N THR A 87 8.75 -16.75 -1.76
CA THR A 87 9.53 -17.76 -1.03
C THR A 87 9.78 -17.23 0.39
N SER A 88 9.08 -17.81 1.37
CA SER A 88 9.18 -17.48 2.79
C SER A 88 10.55 -17.82 3.42
N THR A 89 11.63 -17.88 2.63
CA THR A 89 12.94 -18.36 3.06
C THR A 89 14.04 -17.55 2.38
N LEU A 90 14.98 -17.06 3.22
CA LEU A 90 16.18 -16.26 2.94
C LEU A 90 16.01 -14.73 2.98
N ARG A 91 16.01 -14.19 4.21
CA ARG A 91 16.48 -12.83 4.46
C ARG A 91 18.00 -12.86 4.48
N PHE A 92 18.63 -12.31 3.45
CA PHE A 92 20.00 -11.87 3.59
C PHE A 92 19.94 -10.58 4.41
N ALA A 93 20.22 -10.71 5.71
CA ALA A 93 20.51 -9.56 6.54
C ALA A 93 21.81 -8.98 6.01
N ASP A 94 21.74 -7.88 5.25
CA ASP A 94 22.90 -7.01 5.17
C ASP A 94 23.11 -6.45 6.58
N ASP A 95 24.30 -6.68 7.12
CA ASP A 95 24.79 -6.25 8.43
C ASP A 95 25.06 -4.73 8.43
N SER A 96 24.17 -3.98 7.78
CA SER A 96 24.26 -2.53 7.65
C SER A 96 23.92 -1.93 9.00
N ASP A 97 24.89 -1.25 9.62
CA ASP A 97 24.70 -0.56 10.88
C ASP A 97 23.48 0.38 10.82
N PRO A 98 22.44 0.15 11.65
CA PRO A 98 21.26 1.01 11.73
C PRO A 98 21.62 2.49 11.91
N ALA A 99 22.74 2.82 12.56
CA ALA A 99 23.17 4.19 12.76
C ALA A 99 23.33 4.98 11.44
N SER A 100 23.66 4.31 10.33
CA SER A 100 23.81 4.92 9.00
C SER A 100 22.51 5.52 8.43
N TYR A 101 21.36 5.11 8.96
CA TYR A 101 20.04 5.62 8.56
C TYR A 101 19.51 6.73 9.49
N SER A 102 20.21 7.02 10.59
CA SER A 102 19.81 8.06 11.55
C SER A 102 19.67 9.43 10.86
N GLY A 103 18.59 10.13 11.17
CA GLY A 103 18.23 11.42 10.58
C GLY A 103 17.54 11.35 9.21
N LYS A 104 17.31 10.15 8.65
CA LYS A 104 16.65 9.99 7.35
C LYS A 104 15.17 9.66 7.50
N ILE A 105 14.39 10.01 6.48
CA ILE A 105 13.01 9.55 6.35
C ILE A 105 13.01 8.13 5.77
N VAL A 106 12.36 7.21 6.45
CA VAL A 106 12.23 5.79 6.08
C VAL A 106 10.77 5.48 5.82
N GLU A 107 10.48 4.88 4.66
CA GLU A 107 9.14 4.38 4.35
C GLU A 107 9.04 2.94 4.85
N CYS A 108 8.11 2.68 5.76
CA CYS A 108 7.93 1.38 6.37
C CYS A 108 6.52 0.83 6.15
N SER A 109 6.40 -0.47 5.88
CA SER A 109 5.14 -1.22 5.96
C SER A 109 5.06 -1.97 7.29
N TRP A 110 3.85 -2.29 7.71
CA TRP A 110 3.62 -3.04 8.94
C TRP A 110 3.68 -4.55 8.66
N ASP A 111 4.52 -5.27 9.41
CA ASP A 111 4.58 -6.72 9.41
C ASP A 111 3.81 -7.24 10.64
N SER A 112 2.60 -7.75 10.43
CA SER A 112 1.72 -8.22 11.50
C SER A 112 2.18 -9.53 12.14
N GLU A 113 3.01 -10.34 11.47
CA GLU A 113 3.51 -11.59 12.02
C GLU A 113 4.59 -11.34 13.06
N LYS A 114 5.43 -10.33 12.82
CA LYS A 114 6.55 -9.98 13.70
C LYS A 114 6.30 -8.80 14.62
N ASP A 115 5.17 -8.11 14.46
CA ASP A 115 4.83 -6.90 15.23
C ASP A 115 5.91 -5.81 15.07
N VAL A 116 6.43 -5.65 13.84
CA VAL A 116 7.51 -4.70 13.52
C VAL A 116 7.21 -3.91 12.25
N TRP A 117 7.81 -2.74 12.15
CA TRP A 117 7.86 -1.97 10.91
C TRP A 117 8.99 -2.49 10.01
N ALA A 118 8.65 -2.98 8.83
CA ALA A 118 9.65 -3.33 7.82
C ALA A 118 9.99 -2.09 7.00
N CYS A 119 11.23 -1.61 7.08
CA CYS A 119 11.70 -0.56 6.20
C CYS A 119 11.73 -1.07 4.76
N MET A 120 11.03 -0.36 3.87
CA MET A 120 10.94 -0.65 2.45
C MET A 120 11.96 0.16 1.66
N ARG A 121 12.09 1.46 1.97
CA ARG A 121 13.04 2.36 1.29
C ARG A 121 13.35 3.61 2.09
N ILE A 122 14.45 4.26 1.73
CA ILE A 122 14.82 5.59 2.23
C ILE A 122 14.21 6.66 1.32
N ARG A 123 13.53 7.65 1.92
CA ARG A 123 12.85 8.75 1.22
C ARG A 123 13.72 10.01 1.20
N THR A 124 14.57 10.13 0.19
CA THR A 124 15.36 11.36 -0.03
C THR A 124 14.53 12.51 -0.60
N ASP A 125 13.35 12.21 -1.16
CA ASP A 125 12.40 13.17 -1.70
C ASP A 125 11.57 13.90 -0.62
N LYS A 126 11.61 13.40 0.63
CA LYS A 126 10.83 13.93 1.74
C LYS A 126 11.72 14.58 2.78
N ALA A 127 11.43 15.84 3.10
CA ALA A 127 12.09 16.57 4.19
C ALA A 127 11.45 16.31 5.57
N THR A 128 10.21 15.82 5.62
CA THR A 128 9.46 15.62 6.87
C THR A 128 8.77 14.26 6.88
N PRO A 129 8.61 13.63 8.06
CA PRO A 129 7.85 12.40 8.20
C PRO A 129 6.35 12.66 8.04
N ASN A 130 5.56 11.60 7.96
CA ASN A 130 4.12 11.73 7.84
C ASN A 130 3.48 12.31 9.12
N ASP A 131 2.35 13.00 8.93
CA ASP A 131 1.53 13.46 10.05
C ASP A 131 0.92 12.28 10.82
N PHE A 132 0.80 12.41 12.14
CA PHE A 132 0.24 11.39 13.02
C PHE A 132 -1.19 10.98 12.61
N ASN A 133 -1.98 11.88 12.01
CA ASN A 133 -3.30 11.51 11.48
C ASN A 133 -3.20 10.59 10.26
N THR A 134 -2.15 10.70 9.45
CA THR A 134 -1.87 9.77 8.35
C THR A 134 -1.56 8.39 8.90
N TYR A 135 -0.68 8.31 9.91
CA TYR A 135 -0.40 7.07 10.63
C TYR A 135 -1.67 6.42 11.19
N LYS A 136 -2.54 7.18 11.86
CA LYS A 136 -3.82 6.65 12.38
C LYS A 136 -4.72 6.08 11.28
N LYS A 137 -4.77 6.73 10.11
CA LYS A 137 -5.54 6.24 8.96
C LYS A 137 -4.95 4.94 8.40
N VAL A 138 -3.63 4.88 8.29
CA VAL A 138 -2.92 3.67 7.84
C VAL A 138 -3.12 2.52 8.84
N MET A 139 -2.94 2.75 10.13
CA MET A 139 -3.17 1.73 11.16
C MET A 139 -4.63 1.24 11.20
N ARG A 140 -5.60 2.13 10.97
CA ARG A 140 -7.01 1.71 10.83
C ARG A 140 -7.16 0.80 9.61
N SER A 141 -6.64 1.20 8.46
CA SER A 141 -6.69 0.40 7.23
C SER A 141 -6.02 -0.97 7.37
N ILE A 142 -4.90 -1.05 8.09
CA ILE A 142 -4.19 -2.30 8.36
C ILE A 142 -5.02 -3.20 9.27
N ARG A 143 -5.64 -2.65 10.33
CA ARG A 143 -6.51 -3.41 11.24
C ARG A 143 -7.82 -3.86 10.60
N ASP A 144 -8.38 -3.06 9.72
CA ASP A 144 -9.58 -3.42 8.96
C ASP A 144 -9.30 -4.60 8.02
N ASN A 145 -8.02 -4.85 7.69
CA ASN A 145 -7.47 -6.02 6.98
C ASN A 145 -8.37 -6.59 5.87
N ILE A 146 -8.85 -5.72 4.98
CA ILE A 146 -9.65 -6.15 3.84
C ILE A 146 -8.71 -6.84 2.84
N THR A 147 -8.68 -8.17 2.88
CA THR A 147 -7.88 -9.01 1.97
C THR A 147 -8.47 -9.02 0.57
N GLU A 148 -7.68 -9.49 -0.41
CA GLU A 148 -8.15 -9.68 -1.77
C GLU A 148 -9.36 -10.62 -1.84
N ASP A 149 -9.34 -11.74 -1.12
CA ASP A 149 -10.45 -12.69 -1.12
C ASP A 149 -11.75 -12.08 -0.61
N VAL A 150 -11.68 -11.31 0.49
CA VAL A 150 -12.84 -10.59 1.02
C VAL A 150 -13.35 -9.60 -0.03
N LEU A 151 -12.43 -8.85 -0.66
CA LEU A 151 -12.79 -7.89 -1.68
C LEU A 151 -13.45 -8.52 -2.90
N LEU A 152 -12.89 -9.64 -3.39
CA LEU A 152 -13.38 -10.37 -4.55
C LEU A 152 -14.72 -11.02 -4.27
N ASN A 153 -14.92 -11.57 -3.07
CA ASN A 153 -16.19 -12.13 -2.64
C ASN A 153 -17.29 -11.05 -2.60
N GLU A 154 -17.00 -9.88 -2.02
CA GLU A 154 -17.95 -8.75 -2.01
C GLU A 154 -18.27 -8.28 -3.43
N ILE A 155 -17.27 -8.16 -4.31
CA ILE A 155 -17.51 -7.81 -5.72
C ILE A 155 -18.43 -8.84 -6.39
N HIS A 156 -18.17 -10.13 -6.16
CA HIS A 156 -18.92 -11.22 -6.74
C HIS A 156 -20.39 -11.22 -6.29
N GLU A 157 -20.67 -10.87 -5.04
CA GLU A 157 -22.04 -10.67 -4.55
C GLU A 157 -22.67 -9.39 -5.12
N ILE A 158 -21.93 -8.30 -5.23
CA ILE A 158 -22.41 -7.02 -5.79
C ILE A 158 -22.85 -7.19 -7.25
N ILE A 159 -22.06 -7.87 -8.09
CA ILE A 159 -22.40 -8.06 -9.52
C ILE A 159 -23.64 -8.92 -9.74
N ARG A 160 -24.05 -9.70 -8.73
CA ARG A 160 -25.27 -10.53 -8.76
C ARG A 160 -26.52 -9.77 -8.33
N LEU A 161 -26.37 -8.58 -7.73
CA LEU A 161 -27.52 -7.76 -7.39
C LEU A 161 -28.29 -7.38 -8.67
N PRO A 162 -29.64 -7.42 -8.67
CA PRO A 162 -30.45 -7.22 -9.87
C PRO A 162 -30.08 -5.96 -10.66
N MET A 163 -29.83 -4.85 -9.95
CA MET A 163 -29.42 -3.58 -10.54
C MET A 163 -28.16 -3.68 -11.41
N TYR A 164 -27.17 -4.47 -10.99
CA TYR A 164 -25.93 -4.68 -11.73
C TYR A 164 -26.07 -5.79 -12.77
N ALA A 165 -26.70 -6.91 -12.42
CA ALA A 165 -26.89 -8.05 -13.31
C ALA A 165 -27.66 -7.67 -14.59
N ASP A 166 -28.77 -6.94 -14.45
CA ASP A 166 -29.57 -6.48 -15.58
C ASP A 166 -28.78 -5.52 -16.49
N ARG A 167 -28.00 -4.62 -15.89
CA ARG A 167 -27.21 -3.63 -16.62
C ARG A 167 -26.02 -4.27 -17.35
N ILE A 168 -25.30 -5.20 -16.70
CA ILE A 168 -24.21 -5.97 -17.32
C ILE A 168 -24.72 -6.77 -18.53
N HIS A 169 -25.90 -7.39 -18.40
CA HIS A 169 -26.53 -8.14 -19.50
C HIS A 169 -26.90 -7.24 -20.69
N ASN A 170 -27.48 -6.07 -20.41
CA ASN A 170 -27.86 -5.10 -21.44
C ASN A 170 -26.65 -4.55 -22.19
N ASP A 171 -25.59 -4.17 -21.49
CA ASP A 171 -24.35 -3.67 -22.11
C ASP A 171 -23.64 -4.77 -22.92
N SER A 172 -23.62 -6.01 -22.40
CA SER A 172 -23.04 -7.17 -23.12
C SER A 172 -23.76 -7.42 -24.45
N LYS A 173 -25.11 -7.36 -24.46
CA LYS A 173 -25.90 -7.47 -25.68
C LYS A 173 -25.60 -6.33 -26.68
N ALA A 174 -25.51 -5.09 -26.20
CA ALA A 174 -25.19 -3.94 -27.04
C ALA A 174 -23.82 -4.10 -27.74
N HIS A 175 -22.80 -4.58 -27.00
CA HIS A 175 -21.47 -4.85 -27.56
C HIS A 175 -21.43 -5.98 -28.59
N HIS A 176 -22.23 -7.04 -28.41
CA HIS A 176 -22.35 -8.10 -29.42
C HIS A 176 -23.00 -7.62 -30.70
N HIS A 177 -24.04 -6.78 -30.60
CA HIS A 177 -24.67 -6.17 -31.77
C HIS A 177 -23.73 -5.23 -32.53
N SER A 178 -22.96 -4.38 -31.84
CA SER A 178 -21.99 -3.49 -32.52
C SER A 178 -20.86 -4.24 -33.22
N ASN A 179 -20.36 -5.33 -32.63
CA ASN A 179 -19.30 -6.14 -33.23
C ASN A 179 -19.78 -6.95 -34.44
N SER A 180 -21.06 -7.35 -34.46
CA SER A 180 -21.66 -8.02 -35.62
C SER A 180 -21.89 -7.06 -36.79
N ALA A 181 -22.25 -5.80 -36.51
CA ALA A 181 -22.46 -4.77 -37.53
C ALA A 181 -21.14 -4.28 -38.16
N ARG A 182 -20.03 -4.33 -37.42
CA ARG A 182 -18.70 -3.91 -37.88
C ARG A 182 -17.92 -5.00 -38.66
N ARG A 183 -18.44 -6.23 -38.68
CA ARG A 183 -17.89 -7.39 -39.42
C ARG A 183 -18.63 -7.68 -40.73
N ARG A 184 -19.64 -6.88 -41.08
CA ARG A 184 -20.25 -6.83 -42.42
C ARG A 184 -19.66 -5.66 -43.19
#